data_AF-A0A1V3XJ78-F1
#
_entry.id   AF-A0A1V3XJ78-F1
#
_cell.length_a   1.000
_cell.length_b   1.000
_cell.length_c   1.000
_cell.angle_alpha   90.00
_cell.angle_beta   90.00
_cell.angle_gamma   90.00
#
_symmetry.space_group_name_H-M   'P 1'
#
loop_
_entity.id
_entity.type
_entity.pdbx_description
1 polymer ?
#
loop_
_entity_poly.entity_id
_entity_poly.type
_entity_poly.pdbx_seq_one_letter_code
_entity_poly.pdbx_strand_id
1 'polypeptide(L)'
;MELHAAAGGPVSAPIYASIDDDPSYEQYKNQVAPYLRSWESVIGHQRTGVYANSKTIDWAVRDGLGSYFWQHNWGSPKGFTHPAANLHQVEIDKRKVGGVGVDVNEILKPQFGQWA
;
A
#
# COMPACT_ATOMS: atom_id res chain seq x y z
N MET A 1 12.86 8.43 3.64
CA MET A 1 13.35 9.04 2.37
C MET A 1 14.74 8.56 1.97
N GLU A 2 15.66 8.41 2.91
CA GLU A 2 17.07 8.09 2.64
C GLU A 2 17.27 6.89 1.70
N LEU A 3 16.66 5.73 2.00
CA LEU A 3 16.84 4.52 1.18
C LEU A 3 16.26 4.64 -0.24
N HIS A 4 15.08 5.27 -0.38
CA HIS A 4 14.47 5.51 -1.70
C HIS A 4 15.37 6.37 -2.58
N ALA A 5 15.89 7.47 -2.04
CA ALA A 5 16.79 8.36 -2.75
C ALA A 5 18.14 7.70 -3.04
N ALA A 6 18.70 6.96 -2.08
CA ALA A 6 19.96 6.22 -2.26
C ALA A 6 19.85 5.15 -3.37
N ALA A 7 18.67 4.57 -3.57
CA ALA A 7 18.38 3.66 -4.68
C ALA A 7 18.13 4.36 -6.03
N GLY A 8 18.22 5.69 -6.10
CA GLY A 8 17.96 6.48 -7.31
C GLY A 8 16.48 6.80 -7.55
N GLY A 9 15.62 6.55 -6.57
CA GLY A 9 14.19 6.79 -6.67
C GLY A 9 13.85 8.29 -6.77
N PRO A 10 13.02 8.70 -7.74
CA PRO A 10 12.68 10.11 -7.91
C PRO A 10 11.73 10.57 -6.80
N VAL A 11 11.81 11.86 -6.47
CA VAL A 11 10.89 12.48 -5.48
C VAL A 11 9.46 12.62 -6.00
N SER A 12 9.20 12.33 -7.28
CA SER A 12 7.84 12.24 -7.82
C SER A 12 7.15 10.91 -7.51
N ALA A 13 7.92 9.85 -7.21
CA ALA A 13 7.36 8.53 -6.93
C ALA A 13 6.90 8.37 -5.48
N PRO A 14 5.78 7.66 -5.23
CA PRO A 14 5.33 7.34 -3.88
C PRO A 14 6.16 6.22 -3.24
N ILE A 15 5.96 6.02 -1.95
CA ILE A 15 6.44 4.86 -1.19
C ILE A 15 5.23 4.22 -0.50
N TYR A 16 5.03 2.91 -0.70
CA TYR A 16 3.98 2.17 -0.03
C TYR A 16 4.41 1.79 1.38
N ALA A 17 3.82 2.44 2.39
CA ALA A 17 3.96 2.06 3.78
C ALA A 17 3.07 0.84 4.08
N SER A 18 3.66 -0.20 4.67
CA SER A 18 2.96 -1.47 4.88
C SER A 18 2.23 -1.52 6.21
N ILE A 19 0.94 -1.80 6.13
CA ILE A 19 0.11 -2.32 7.23
C ILE A 19 -0.11 -3.80 6.92
N ASP A 20 0.91 -4.62 7.17
CA ASP A 20 0.87 -6.07 6.91
C ASP A 20 0.12 -6.82 8.02
N ASP A 21 -1.12 -6.41 8.23
CA ASP A 21 -1.96 -6.81 9.36
C ASP A 21 -3.43 -6.81 8.97
N ASP A 22 -4.25 -7.46 9.80
CA ASP A 22 -5.70 -7.39 9.73
C ASP A 22 -6.30 -6.55 10.89
N PRO A 23 -6.09 -5.21 10.91
CA PRO A 23 -6.39 -4.41 12.09
C PRO A 23 -7.90 -4.31 12.34
N SER A 24 -8.25 -4.23 13.63
CA SER A 24 -9.54 -3.72 14.06
C SER A 24 -9.66 -2.21 13.78
N TYR A 25 -10.88 -1.69 13.75
CA TYR A 25 -11.09 -0.24 13.57
C TYR A 25 -10.47 0.60 14.71
N GLU A 26 -10.40 0.06 15.93
CA GLU A 26 -9.73 0.73 17.05
C GLU A 26 -8.22 0.80 16.84
N GLN A 27 -7.57 -0.28 16.40
CA GLN A 27 -6.14 -0.23 16.03
C GLN A 27 -5.91 0.74 14.88
N TYR A 28 -6.82 0.78 13.91
CA TYR A 28 -6.74 1.75 12.84
C TYR A 28 -6.74 3.19 13.37
N LYS A 29 -7.76 3.58 14.15
CA LYS A 29 -7.87 4.96 14.67
C LYS A 29 -6.71 5.35 15.57
N ASN A 30 -6.29 4.45 16.45
CA ASN A 30 -5.35 4.76 17.52
C ASN A 30 -3.89 4.58 17.11
N GLN A 31 -3.61 3.81 16.06
CA GLN A 31 -2.24 3.46 15.67
C GLN A 31 -1.99 3.68 14.17
N VAL A 32 -2.77 3.04 13.28
CA VAL A 32 -2.53 3.11 11.83
C VAL A 32 -2.71 4.52 11.28
N ALA A 33 -3.81 5.19 11.59
CA ALA A 33 -4.07 6.54 11.08
C ALA A 33 -3.01 7.57 11.54
N PRO A 34 -2.61 7.63 12.83
CA PRO A 34 -1.46 8.45 13.26
C PRO A 34 -0.14 8.09 12.57
N TYR A 35 0.12 6.80 12.34
CA TYR A 35 1.29 6.34 11.60
C TYR A 35 1.28 6.84 10.14
N LEU A 36 0.16 6.72 9.44
CA LEU A 36 0.01 7.22 8.06
C LEU A 36 0.13 8.75 7.97
N ARG A 37 -0.45 9.49 8.93
CA ARG A 37 -0.25 10.95 9.03
C ARG A 37 1.22 11.32 9.20
N SER A 38 1.97 10.51 9.94
CA SER A 38 3.42 10.71 10.12
C SER A 38 4.19 10.43 8.82
N TRP A 39 3.75 9.49 7.98
CA TRP A 39 4.28 9.35 6.63
C TRP A 39 4.02 10.58 5.78
N GLU A 40 2.77 11.07 5.77
CA GLU A 40 2.42 12.28 5.01
C GLU A 40 3.18 13.52 5.44
N SER A 41 3.48 13.68 6.74
CA SER A 41 4.26 14.83 7.21
C SER A 41 5.72 14.80 6.76
N VAL A 42 6.25 13.62 6.41
CA VAL A 42 7.64 13.44 5.97
C VAL A 42 7.76 13.47 4.44
N ILE A 43 6.88 12.78 3.71
CA ILE A 43 6.99 12.64 2.26
C ILE A 43 5.89 13.33 1.46
N GLY A 44 4.88 13.88 2.13
CA GLY A 44 3.72 14.54 1.52
C GLY A 44 2.62 13.54 1.14
N HIS A 45 1.36 13.98 1.27
CA HIS A 45 0.16 13.19 0.94
C HIS A 45 0.25 12.50 -0.42
N GLN A 46 0.64 13.24 -1.47
CA GLN A 46 0.75 12.74 -2.85
C GLN A 46 1.74 11.57 -3.02
N ARG A 47 2.63 11.34 -2.05
CA ARG A 47 3.66 10.30 -2.11
C ARG A 47 3.44 9.19 -1.10
N THR A 48 2.43 9.29 -0.24
CA THR A 48 2.11 8.26 0.73
C THR A 48 1.27 7.18 0.06
N GLY A 49 1.88 6.02 -0.19
CA GLY A 49 1.18 4.80 -0.55
C GLY A 49 0.85 3.98 0.68
N VAL A 50 -0.21 3.17 0.63
CA VAL A 50 -0.65 2.29 1.71
C VAL A 50 -0.81 0.88 1.18
N TYR A 51 0.01 -0.05 1.66
CA TYR A 51 -0.23 -1.48 1.50
C TYR A 51 -1.08 -1.97 2.67
N ALA A 52 -2.30 -2.41 2.41
CA ALA A 52 -3.24 -2.86 3.45
C ALA A 52 -4.38 -3.69 2.87
N ASN A 53 -5.21 -4.31 3.72
CA ASN A 53 -6.44 -4.96 3.27
C ASN A 53 -7.52 -3.95 2.87
N SER A 54 -8.57 -4.45 2.20
CA SER A 54 -9.58 -3.61 1.59
C SER A 54 -10.36 -2.74 2.59
N LYS A 55 -10.60 -3.23 3.82
CA LYS A 55 -11.27 -2.43 4.87
C LYS A 55 -10.40 -1.30 5.38
N THR A 56 -9.09 -1.53 5.51
CA THR A 56 -8.13 -0.51 5.95
C THR A 56 -7.92 0.54 4.87
N ILE A 57 -7.89 0.13 3.59
CA ILE A 57 -7.91 1.04 2.44
C ILE A 57 -9.18 1.91 2.49
N ASP A 58 -10.36 1.31 2.71
CA ASP A 58 -11.61 2.06 2.75
C ASP A 58 -11.64 3.08 3.91
N TRP A 59 -11.10 2.74 5.07
CA TRP A 59 -10.93 3.70 6.17
C TRP A 59 -9.96 4.83 5.82
N ALA A 60 -8.80 4.52 5.26
CA ALA A 60 -7.81 5.51 4.86
C ALA A 60 -8.36 6.47 3.79
N VAL A 61 -9.08 5.95 2.79
CA VAL A 61 -9.76 6.75 1.77
C VAL A 61 -10.79 7.69 2.40
N ARG A 62 -11.62 7.19 3.34
CA ARG A 62 -12.63 8.01 4.03
C ARG A 62 -12.02 9.12 4.89
N ASP A 63 -10.84 8.87 5.46
CA ASP A 63 -10.11 9.85 6.29
C ASP A 63 -9.17 10.76 5.47
N GLY A 64 -9.08 10.56 4.14
CA GLY A 64 -8.19 11.32 3.27
C GLY A 64 -6.70 11.03 3.49
N LEU A 65 -6.35 9.81 3.90
CA LEU A 65 -4.98 9.38 4.15
C LEU A 65 -4.45 8.51 3.00
N GLY A 66 -3.27 8.89 2.51
CA GLY A 66 -2.62 8.24 1.37
C GLY A 66 -3.21 8.64 0.02
N SER A 67 -2.40 8.51 -1.02
CA SER A 67 -2.77 8.79 -2.42
C SER A 67 -2.67 7.56 -3.33
N TYR A 68 -2.02 6.49 -2.87
CA TYR A 68 -1.84 5.24 -3.59
C TYR A 68 -2.18 4.05 -2.69
N PHE A 69 -2.85 3.04 -3.23
CA PHE A 69 -3.34 1.91 -2.44
C PHE A 69 -2.96 0.58 -3.08
N TRP A 70 -2.33 -0.30 -2.30
CA TRP A 70 -1.95 -1.65 -2.71
C TRP A 70 -2.67 -2.64 -1.79
N GLN A 71 -3.65 -3.36 -2.35
CA GLN A 71 -4.47 -4.28 -1.58
C GLN A 71 -3.74 -5.60 -1.31
N HIS A 72 -3.77 -6.08 -0.06
CA HIS A 72 -3.56 -7.50 0.27
C HIS A 72 -4.86 -8.20 0.67
N ASN A 73 -4.83 -9.54 0.73
CA ASN A 73 -6.04 -10.34 0.93
C ASN A 73 -6.34 -10.74 2.38
N TRP A 74 -5.39 -10.61 3.30
CA TRP A 74 -5.65 -10.89 4.72
C TRP A 74 -6.66 -9.88 5.31
N GLY A 75 -7.90 -10.33 5.53
CA GLY A 75 -9.00 -9.50 6.04
C GLY A 75 -9.87 -8.85 4.95
N SER A 76 -9.51 -9.01 3.68
CA SER A 76 -10.33 -8.56 2.54
C SER A 76 -11.42 -9.60 2.23
N PRO A 77 -12.64 -9.20 1.82
CA PRO A 77 -13.66 -10.16 1.37
C PRO A 77 -13.15 -11.00 0.19
N LYS A 78 -13.51 -12.28 0.16
CA LYS A 78 -13.03 -13.22 -0.87
C LYS A 78 -13.42 -12.74 -2.27
N GLY A 79 -12.42 -12.59 -3.16
CA GLY A 79 -12.61 -12.16 -4.54
C GLY A 79 -12.93 -10.67 -4.70
N PHE A 80 -12.86 -9.88 -3.64
CA PHE A 80 -13.10 -8.45 -3.69
C PHE A 80 -11.82 -7.67 -4.02
N THR A 81 -11.96 -6.67 -4.88
CA THR A 81 -10.91 -5.70 -5.20
C THR A 81 -11.45 -4.31 -4.90
N HIS A 82 -10.81 -3.57 -4.01
CA HIS A 82 -11.24 -2.23 -3.64
C HIS A 82 -11.09 -1.27 -4.84
N PRO A 83 -12.11 -0.48 -5.19
CA PRO A 83 -12.09 0.37 -6.40
C PRO A 83 -11.01 1.48 -6.36
N ALA A 84 -10.54 1.86 -5.17
CA ALA A 84 -9.43 2.79 -5.00
C ALA A 84 -8.05 2.14 -5.17
N ALA A 85 -7.93 0.82 -5.15
CA ALA A 85 -6.64 0.14 -5.25
C ALA A 85 -5.97 0.40 -6.61
N ASN A 86 -4.69 0.77 -6.58
CA ASN A 86 -3.82 0.86 -7.75
C ASN A 86 -3.18 -0.50 -8.07
N LEU A 87 -2.90 -1.29 -7.02
CA LEU A 87 -2.26 -2.61 -7.09
C LEU A 87 -3.02 -3.62 -6.20
N HIS A 88 -2.91 -4.91 -6.50
CA HIS A 88 -3.48 -5.99 -5.67
C HIS A 88 -2.57 -7.22 -5.63
N GLN A 89 -2.16 -7.63 -4.44
CA GLN A 89 -1.46 -8.89 -4.20
C GLN A 89 -2.43 -10.07 -4.26
N VAL A 90 -2.28 -10.90 -5.28
CA VAL A 90 -3.22 -12.00 -5.61
C VAL A 90 -2.66 -13.38 -5.29
N GLU A 91 -1.35 -13.51 -5.15
CA GLU A 91 -0.66 -14.78 -4.87
C GLU A 91 0.54 -14.53 -3.95
N ILE A 92 0.73 -15.36 -2.92
CA ILE A 92 1.80 -15.22 -1.92
C ILE A 92 2.63 -16.51 -1.90
N ASP A 93 3.94 -16.38 -2.10
CA ASP A 93 4.97 -17.45 -2.01
C ASP A 93 4.60 -18.78 -2.70
N LYS A 94 3.96 -18.73 -3.88
CA LYS A 94 3.63 -19.93 -4.67
C LYS A 94 4.52 -20.12 -5.90
N ARG A 95 5.38 -19.16 -6.19
CA ARG A 95 6.27 -19.17 -7.37
C ARG A 95 7.70 -18.88 -6.96
N LYS A 96 8.61 -19.29 -7.84
CA LYS A 96 10.00 -18.88 -7.80
C LYS A 96 10.42 -18.29 -9.13
N VAL A 97 11.20 -17.21 -9.10
CA VAL A 97 11.84 -16.60 -10.28
C VAL A 97 13.33 -16.48 -9.99
N GLY A 98 14.18 -17.04 -10.85
CA GLY A 98 15.62 -17.07 -10.61
C GLY A 98 16.02 -17.78 -9.30
N GLY A 99 15.19 -18.70 -8.80
CA GLY A 99 15.41 -19.43 -7.55
C GLY A 99 14.89 -18.74 -6.28
N VAL A 100 14.37 -17.51 -6.38
CA VAL A 100 13.85 -16.73 -5.24
C VAL A 100 12.33 -16.81 -5.19
N GLY A 101 11.76 -16.99 -3.99
CA GLY A 101 10.30 -16.97 -3.76
C GLY A 101 9.71 -15.59 -4.04
N VAL A 102 8.54 -15.54 -4.68
CA VAL A 102 7.91 -14.28 -5.08
C VAL A 102 6.40 -14.29 -4.81
N ASP A 103 5.89 -13.09 -4.54
CA ASP A 103 4.47 -12.79 -4.56
C ASP A 103 4.08 -12.22 -5.93
N VAL A 104 2.82 -12.43 -6.32
CA VAL A 104 2.26 -11.92 -7.57
C VAL A 104 1.28 -10.79 -7.27
N ASN A 105 1.45 -9.68 -7.99
CA ASN A 105 0.62 -8.50 -7.89
C ASN A 105 0.06 -8.12 -9.27
N GLU A 106 -1.19 -7.68 -9.30
CA GLU A 106 -1.83 -7.14 -10.51
C GLU A 106 -1.86 -5.61 -10.47
N ILE A 107 -1.62 -4.99 -11.62
CA ILE A 107 -1.77 -3.54 -11.82
C ILE A 107 -3.22 -3.25 -12.18
N LEU A 108 -3.90 -2.43 -11.37
CA LEU A 108 -5.32 -2.10 -11.52
C LEU A 108 -5.55 -0.70 -12.11
N LYS A 109 -4.58 0.21 -11.94
CA LYS A 109 -4.63 1.58 -12.47
C LYS A 109 -3.32 1.88 -13.22
N PRO A 110 -3.37 2.61 -14.35
CA PRO A 110 -2.17 2.90 -15.15
C PRO A 110 -1.15 3.78 -14.41
N GLN A 111 -1.61 4.61 -13.48
CA GLN A 111 -0.77 5.35 -12.54
C GLN A 111 -0.81 4.63 -11.20
N PHE A 112 0.22 3.82 -10.94
CA PHE A 112 0.32 2.98 -9.75
C PHE A 112 1.55 3.30 -8.89
N GLY A 113 2.23 4.40 -9.19
CA GLY A 113 3.40 4.82 -8.43
C GLY A 113 4.72 4.31 -8.99
N GLN A 114 4.74 3.91 -10.27
CA GLN A 114 5.98 3.63 -11.00
C GLN A 114 6.94 4.83 -10.95
N TRP A 115 8.24 4.55 -11.04
CA TRP A 115 9.27 5.60 -11.07
C TRP A 115 9.34 6.34 -12.41
N ALA A 116 8.99 5.68 -13.52
CA ALA A 116 9.00 6.20 -14.89
C ALA A 116 7.95 5.49 -15.75
#